data_AF-A0A100XZB8-F1
#
_entry.id   AF-A0A100XZB8-F1
#
_cell.length_a   1.000
_cell.length_b   1.000
_cell.length_c   1.000
_cell.angle_alpha   90.00
_cell.angle_beta   90.00
_cell.angle_gamma   90.00
#
_symmetry.space_group_name_H-M   'P 1'
#
loop_
_entity.id
_entity.type
_entity.pdbx_description
1 polymer ?
#
loop_
_entity_poly.entity_id
_entity_poly.type
_entity_poly.pdbx_seq_one_letter_code
_entity_poly.pdbx_strand_id
1 'polypeptide(L)'
;MRLLRVLLLTLMLVSLLSFGLQSGLEPSDVHYHSAFVADRGTTAIYVSSASSAKLYAVGIGDFRVKDLQTGEVIFSGRVNGNGAFSLIFPHPGYYEFSGNSSQGITITVTPVDVGFPGEQKTAHLWATALFGVFLAVTLIGGGRR
;
A
#
# COMPACT_ATOMS: atom_id res chain seq x y z
N MET A 1 -11.91 19.05 28.98
CA MET A 1 -12.99 18.78 27.99
C MET A 1 -12.79 19.49 26.66
N ARG A 2 -12.49 20.81 26.60
CA ARG A 2 -12.29 21.51 25.31
C ARG A 2 -11.14 20.92 24.47
N LEU A 3 -9.97 20.68 25.07
CA LEU A 3 -8.81 20.10 24.38
C LEU A 3 -9.10 18.70 23.80
N LEU A 4 -9.79 17.84 24.55
CA LEU A 4 -10.19 16.51 24.07
C LEU A 4 -11.14 16.59 22.86
N ARG A 5 -12.12 17.51 22.89
CA ARG A 5 -13.03 17.73 21.76
C ARG A 5 -12.31 18.21 20.52
N VAL A 6 -11.36 19.14 20.68
CA VAL A 6 -10.53 19.63 19.58
C VAL A 6 -9.71 18.48 19.00
N LEU A 7 -9.06 17.67 19.85
CA LEU A 7 -8.30 16.49 19.41
C LEU A 7 -9.17 15.50 18.62
N LEU A 8 -10.34 15.12 19.13
CA LEU A 8 -11.27 14.20 18.46
C LEU A 8 -11.76 14.75 17.13
N LEU A 9 -12.08 16.05 17.07
CA LEU A 9 -12.46 16.72 15.84
C LEU A 9 -11.32 16.69 14.82
N THR A 10 -10.08 17.01 15.24
CA THR A 10 -8.90 16.96 14.38
C THR A 10 -8.65 15.55 13.85
N LEU A 11 -8.70 14.53 14.69
CA LEU A 11 -8.51 13.13 14.27
C LEU A 11 -9.59 12.68 13.28
N MET A 12 -10.85 13.05 13.52
CA MET A 12 -11.95 12.78 12.61
C MET A 12 -11.74 13.47 11.25
N LEU A 13 -11.37 14.76 11.25
CA LEU A 13 -11.12 15.54 10.05
C LEU A 13 -9.95 15.00 9.24
N VAL A 14 -8.83 14.66 9.89
CA VAL A 14 -7.66 14.05 9.24
C VAL A 14 -8.02 12.71 8.63
N SER A 15 -8.81 11.89 9.33
CA SER A 15 -9.26 10.58 8.81
C SER A 15 -10.16 10.74 7.58
N LEU A 16 -11.11 11.68 7.62
CA LEU A 16 -11.98 12.01 6.47
C LEU A 16 -11.21 12.58 5.29
N LEU A 17 -10.25 13.48 5.54
CA LEU A 17 -9.45 14.09 4.49
C LEU A 17 -8.55 13.03 3.81
N SER A 18 -7.91 12.18 4.62
CA SER A 18 -7.14 11.03 4.14
C SER A 18 -8.02 10.09 3.30
N PHE A 19 -9.22 9.77 3.79
CA PHE A 19 -10.19 8.95 3.07
C PHE A 19 -10.60 9.59 1.74
N GLY A 20 -10.94 10.88 1.72
CA GLY A 20 -11.33 11.60 0.51
C GLY A 20 -10.23 11.64 -0.55
N LEU A 21 -9.00 11.94 -0.13
CA LEU A 21 -7.85 12.02 -1.05
C LEU A 21 -7.47 10.67 -1.63
N GLN A 22 -7.58 9.59 -0.87
CA GLN A 22 -7.17 8.26 -1.30
C GLN A 22 -8.28 7.45 -1.98
N SER A 23 -9.56 7.75 -1.69
CA SER A 23 -10.70 7.04 -2.30
C SER A 23 -10.93 7.40 -3.77
N GLY A 24 -10.37 8.53 -4.23
CA GLY A 24 -10.46 8.98 -5.61
C GLY A 24 -9.33 8.48 -6.52
N LEU A 25 -8.38 7.71 -5.99
CA LEU A 25 -7.31 7.12 -6.79
C LEU A 25 -7.83 5.85 -7.47
N GLU A 26 -7.68 5.77 -8.78
CA GLU A 26 -7.95 4.57 -9.55
C GLU A 26 -6.64 3.85 -9.89
N PRO A 27 -6.63 2.51 -10.03
CA PRO A 27 -5.44 1.79 -10.46
C PRO A 27 -4.86 2.29 -11.80
N SER A 28 -5.68 2.86 -12.68
CA SER A 28 -5.26 3.49 -13.94
C SER A 28 -4.46 4.77 -13.76
N ASP A 29 -4.56 5.44 -12.61
CA ASP A 29 -3.80 6.66 -12.32
C ASP A 29 -2.32 6.36 -11.98
N VAL A 30 -1.99 5.08 -11.82
CA VAL A 30 -0.66 4.65 -11.39
C VAL A 30 -0.08 3.65 -12.39
N HIS A 31 1.10 3.97 -12.91
CA HIS A 31 1.84 3.08 -13.79
C HIS A 31 3.18 2.73 -13.16
N TYR A 32 3.39 1.44 -12.93
CA TYR A 32 4.67 0.91 -12.48
C TYR A 32 5.48 0.41 -13.66
N HIS A 33 6.78 0.64 -13.62
CA HIS A 33 7.68 0.10 -14.63
C HIS A 33 7.79 -1.42 -14.46
N SER A 34 8.06 -2.14 -15.55
CA SER A 34 8.44 -3.54 -15.47
C SER A 34 9.86 -3.67 -14.89
N ALA A 35 10.08 -4.67 -14.06
CA ALA A 35 11.41 -5.03 -13.57
C ALA A 35 11.99 -6.16 -14.42
N PHE A 36 13.30 -6.12 -14.61
CA PHE A 36 14.05 -7.24 -15.15
C PHE A 36 15.07 -7.72 -14.11
N VAL A 37 15.11 -9.02 -13.88
CA VAL A 37 15.99 -9.66 -12.90
C VAL A 37 16.79 -10.75 -13.59
N ALA A 38 18.10 -10.60 -13.69
CA ALA A 38 19.00 -11.61 -14.26
C ALA A 38 20.29 -11.70 -13.43
N ASP A 39 20.82 -12.91 -13.26
CA ASP A 39 22.03 -13.20 -12.48
C ASP A 39 22.06 -12.53 -11.09
N ARG A 40 22.95 -11.54 -10.88
CA ARG A 40 23.04 -10.71 -9.67
C ARG A 40 22.48 -9.29 -9.86
N GLY A 41 21.81 -9.05 -10.99
CA GLY A 41 21.18 -7.80 -11.33
C GLY A 41 20.01 -7.48 -10.40
N THR A 42 19.91 -6.21 -10.02
CA THR A 42 18.84 -5.66 -9.20
C THR A 42 18.19 -4.53 -9.97
N THR A 43 16.85 -4.50 -10.02
CA THR A 43 16.10 -3.38 -10.61
C THR A 43 15.23 -2.76 -9.52
N ALA A 44 15.29 -1.44 -9.35
CA ALA A 44 14.41 -0.73 -8.42
C ALA A 44 13.25 -0.06 -9.17
N ILE A 45 12.04 -0.20 -8.65
CA ILE A 45 10.83 0.48 -9.16
C ILE A 45 10.30 1.42 -8.09
N TYR A 46 9.92 2.62 -8.49
CA TYR A 46 9.19 3.55 -7.63
C TYR A 46 7.69 3.24 -7.64
N VAL A 47 7.11 3.16 -6.45
CA VAL A 47 5.67 2.98 -6.21
C VAL A 47 5.17 4.25 -5.52
N SER A 48 4.20 4.94 -6.14
CA SER A 48 3.73 6.26 -5.70
C SER A 48 2.73 6.23 -4.55
N SER A 49 2.12 5.08 -4.27
CA SER A 49 1.11 4.92 -3.22
C SER A 49 1.21 3.56 -2.55
N ALA A 50 0.67 3.44 -1.34
CA ALA A 50 0.28 2.13 -0.83
C ALA A 50 -0.66 1.49 -1.86
N SER A 51 -0.42 0.22 -2.22
CA SER A 51 -1.18 -0.43 -3.29
C SER A 51 -1.11 -1.94 -3.21
N SER A 52 -2.16 -2.60 -3.68
CA SER A 52 -2.12 -4.03 -3.99
C SER A 52 -1.85 -4.17 -5.48
N ALA A 53 -1.00 -5.13 -5.85
CA ALA A 53 -0.59 -5.34 -7.22
C ALA A 53 -0.53 -6.83 -7.55
N LYS A 54 -0.73 -7.12 -8.83
CA LYS A 54 -0.39 -8.40 -9.44
C LYS A 54 0.98 -8.29 -10.12
N LEU A 55 1.87 -9.22 -9.80
CA LEU A 55 3.14 -9.41 -10.46
C LEU A 55 2.99 -10.51 -11.49
N TYR A 56 3.16 -10.18 -12.76
CA TYR A 56 3.26 -11.16 -13.85
C TYR A 56 4.73 -11.37 -14.18
N ALA A 57 5.27 -12.53 -13.79
CA ALA A 57 6.65 -12.90 -14.04
C ALA A 57 6.74 -13.89 -15.20
N VAL A 58 7.69 -13.66 -16.12
CA VAL A 58 8.02 -14.57 -17.23
C VAL A 58 9.53 -14.84 -17.18
N GLY A 59 9.91 -16.11 -17.14
CA GLY A 59 11.29 -16.55 -16.99
C GLY A 59 11.44 -17.81 -16.14
N ILE A 60 12.67 -18.16 -15.80
CA ILE A 60 12.97 -19.32 -14.94
C ILE A 60 13.95 -18.88 -13.85
N GLY A 61 13.54 -19.02 -12.58
CA GLY A 61 14.40 -18.70 -11.44
C GLY A 61 13.63 -18.21 -10.22
N ASP A 62 14.39 -17.79 -9.22
CA ASP A 62 13.87 -17.23 -7.98
C ASP A 62 14.01 -15.70 -8.00
N PHE A 63 13.02 -15.00 -7.46
CA PHE A 63 13.07 -13.54 -7.29
C PHE A 63 12.46 -13.14 -5.96
N ARG A 64 12.80 -11.94 -5.52
CA ARG A 64 12.32 -11.31 -4.31
C ARG A 64 12.07 -9.83 -4.55
N VAL A 65 11.19 -9.27 -3.74
CA VAL A 65 10.92 -7.84 -3.70
C VAL A 65 11.28 -7.34 -2.31
N LYS A 66 12.18 -6.36 -2.27
CA LYS A 66 12.67 -5.74 -1.05
C LYS A 66 12.27 -4.28 -1.01
N ASP A 67 11.69 -3.85 0.09
CA ASP A 67 11.50 -2.44 0.37
C ASP A 67 12.85 -1.80 0.72
N LEU A 68 13.25 -0.79 -0.06
CA LEU A 68 14.52 -0.10 0.15
C LEU A 68 14.48 0.88 1.33
N GLN A 69 13.31 1.30 1.78
CA GLN A 69 13.17 2.20 2.91
C GLN A 69 13.34 1.46 4.24
N THR A 70 12.66 0.32 4.42
CA THR A 70 12.75 -0.49 5.64
C THR A 70 13.86 -1.54 5.59
N GLY A 71 14.29 -1.92 4.38
CA GLY A 71 15.20 -3.04 4.17
C GLY A 71 14.53 -4.42 4.22
N GLU A 72 13.21 -4.49 4.38
CA GLU A 72 12.45 -5.73 4.51
C GLU A 72 12.20 -6.41 3.15
N VAL A 73 12.31 -7.74 3.11
CA VAL A 73 11.87 -8.53 1.95
C VAL A 73 10.37 -8.78 2.10
N ILE A 74 9.57 -8.04 1.33
CA ILE A 74 8.10 -8.11 1.38
C ILE A 74 7.54 -9.26 0.52
N PHE A 75 8.34 -9.82 -0.38
CA PHE A 75 7.93 -10.93 -1.23
C PHE A 75 9.11 -11.81 -1.67
N SER A 76 8.86 -13.10 -1.84
CA SER A 76 9.76 -14.03 -2.51
C SER A 76 8.95 -15.03 -3.32
N GLY A 77 9.40 -15.32 -4.53
CA GLY A 77 8.70 -16.20 -5.47
C GLY A 77 9.65 -16.95 -6.38
N ARG A 78 9.16 -18.04 -6.94
CA ARG A 78 9.85 -18.83 -7.96
C ARG A 78 8.97 -18.93 -9.20
N VAL A 79 9.55 -18.73 -10.36
CA VAL A 79 8.87 -18.85 -11.66
C VAL A 79 9.55 -19.90 -12.52
N ASN A 80 8.76 -20.67 -13.27
CA ASN A 80 9.24 -21.66 -14.24
C ASN A 80 8.41 -21.56 -15.52
N GLY A 81 8.80 -20.67 -16.41
CA GLY A 81 8.05 -20.29 -17.61
C GLY A 81 7.27 -19.01 -17.39
N ASN A 82 6.10 -19.10 -16.75
CA ASN A 82 5.27 -17.95 -16.40
C ASN A 82 4.64 -18.12 -15.01
N GLY A 83 4.31 -17.00 -14.37
CA GLY A 83 3.68 -17.00 -13.04
C GLY A 83 3.00 -15.68 -12.74
N ALA A 84 1.91 -15.74 -11.98
CA ALA A 84 1.20 -14.58 -11.47
C ALA A 84 1.18 -14.62 -9.95
N PHE A 85 1.54 -13.51 -9.32
CA PHE A 85 1.66 -13.40 -7.86
C PHE A 85 0.94 -12.15 -7.37
N SER A 86 0.42 -12.20 -6.15
CA SER A 86 -0.18 -11.02 -5.50
C SER A 86 0.82 -10.45 -4.50
N LEU A 87 0.98 -9.12 -4.51
CA LEU A 87 1.85 -8.37 -3.61
C LEU A 87 1.12 -7.13 -3.10
N ILE A 88 1.42 -6.74 -1.86
CA ILE A 88 1.03 -5.45 -1.30
C ILE A 88 2.28 -4.61 -1.12
N PHE A 89 2.27 -3.40 -1.68
CA PHE A 89 3.21 -2.34 -1.37
C PHE A 89 2.66 -1.53 -0.19
N PRO A 90 3.28 -1.58 1.00
CA PRO A 90 2.71 -1.00 2.22
C PRO A 90 2.69 0.53 2.21
N HIS A 91 3.59 1.17 1.47
CA HIS A 91 3.70 2.63 1.41
C HIS A 91 4.32 3.09 0.08
N PRO A 92 4.25 4.40 -0.25
CA PRO A 92 5.04 4.97 -1.34
C PRO A 92 6.54 4.76 -1.10
N GLY A 93 7.31 4.43 -2.13
CA GLY A 93 8.75 4.21 -1.99
C GLY A 93 9.38 3.45 -3.14
N TYR A 94 10.67 3.18 -3.01
CA TYR A 94 11.41 2.35 -3.97
C TYR A 94 11.46 0.91 -3.49
N TYR A 95 11.14 -0.01 -4.40
CA TYR A 95 11.18 -1.45 -4.16
C TYR A 95 12.16 -2.09 -5.13
N GLU A 96 13.12 -2.82 -4.59
CA GLU A 96 14.12 -3.58 -5.34
C GLU A 96 13.58 -4.96 -5.69
N PHE A 97 13.60 -5.27 -6.98
CA PHE A 97 13.42 -6.60 -7.53
C PHE A 97 14.80 -7.19 -7.77
N SER A 98 15.08 -8.29 -7.08
CA SER A 98 16.34 -9.01 -7.19
C SER A 98 16.10 -10.51 -7.17
N GLY A 99 17.06 -11.31 -7.60
CA GLY A 99 16.83 -12.74 -7.75
C GLY A 99 18.03 -13.46 -8.34
N ASN A 100 17.81 -14.71 -8.73
CA ASN A 100 18.79 -15.54 -9.41
C ASN A 100 18.11 -16.24 -10.59
N SER A 101 18.49 -15.83 -11.80
CA SER A 101 18.00 -16.41 -13.05
C SER A 101 19.07 -16.32 -14.11
N SER A 102 19.39 -17.45 -14.75
CA SER A 102 20.37 -17.53 -15.83
C SER A 102 19.87 -16.99 -17.17
N GLN A 103 18.54 -16.91 -17.35
CA GLN A 103 17.91 -16.43 -18.58
C GLN A 103 17.21 -15.08 -18.40
N GLY A 104 17.10 -14.61 -17.16
CA GLY A 104 16.35 -13.43 -16.79
C GLY A 104 14.88 -13.72 -16.47
N ILE A 105 14.32 -12.89 -15.60
CA ILE A 105 12.90 -12.85 -15.26
C ILE A 105 12.41 -11.44 -15.55
N THR A 106 11.44 -11.32 -16.45
CA THR A 106 10.71 -10.07 -16.66
C THR A 106 9.48 -10.07 -15.76
N ILE A 107 9.31 -9.03 -14.96
CA ILE A 107 8.23 -8.88 -13.99
C ILE A 107 7.45 -7.62 -14.35
N THR A 108 6.21 -7.79 -14.76
CA THR A 108 5.27 -6.68 -14.97
C THR A 108 4.44 -6.50 -13.71
N VAL A 109 4.41 -5.28 -13.20
CA VAL A 109 3.64 -4.92 -12.00
C VAL A 109 2.35 -4.23 -12.44
N THR A 110 1.21 -4.80 -12.10
CA THR A 110 -0.11 -4.23 -12.42
C THR A 110 -0.83 -3.88 -11.13
N PRO A 111 -1.11 -2.58 -10.86
CA PRO A 111 -1.90 -2.20 -9.70
C PRO A 111 -3.31 -2.78 -9.80
N VAL A 112 -3.81 -3.30 -8.68
CA VAL A 112 -5.17 -3.81 -8.51
C VAL A 112 -6.00 -2.85 -7.66
N ASP A 113 -5.38 -2.27 -6.63
CA ASP A 113 -6.00 -1.30 -5.73
C ASP A 113 -4.93 -0.32 -5.24
N VAL A 114 -5.29 0.94 -5.04
CA VAL A 114 -4.37 2.05 -4.72
C VAL A 114 -4.94 2.92 -3.61
N GLY A 115 -4.06 3.53 -2.81
CA GLY A 115 -4.44 4.29 -1.63
C GLY A 115 -4.72 3.39 -0.43
N PHE A 116 -5.77 2.57 -0.51
CA PHE A 116 -6.19 1.66 0.57
C PHE A 116 -6.08 0.18 0.21
N PRO A 117 -4.86 -0.40 0.14
CA PRO A 117 -4.75 -1.83 -0.18
C PRO A 117 -5.48 -2.71 0.85
N GLY A 118 -6.33 -3.61 0.37
CA GLY A 118 -7.04 -4.59 1.19
C GLY A 118 -8.13 -3.97 2.08
N GLU A 119 -8.11 -4.26 3.38
CA GLU A 119 -9.15 -3.80 4.33
C GLU A 119 -8.88 -2.39 4.88
N GLN A 120 -7.82 -1.70 4.44
CA GLN A 120 -7.43 -0.40 4.98
C GLN A 120 -8.51 0.68 4.80
N LYS A 121 -9.32 0.58 3.74
CA LYS A 121 -10.45 1.47 3.48
C LYS A 121 -11.50 1.36 4.58
N THR A 122 -11.85 0.12 4.93
CA THR A 122 -12.81 -0.19 6.00
C THR A 122 -12.29 0.26 7.35
N ALA A 123 -11.00 0.05 7.64
CA ALA A 123 -10.36 0.50 8.87
C ALA A 123 -10.40 2.04 9.03
N HIS A 124 -10.15 2.81 7.96
CA HIS A 124 -10.25 4.27 7.98
C HIS A 124 -11.68 4.77 8.23
N LEU A 125 -12.68 4.10 7.66
CA LEU A 125 -14.09 4.41 7.90
C LEU A 125 -14.47 4.14 9.36
N TRP A 126 -14.06 2.99 9.93
CA TRP A 126 -14.30 2.68 11.33
C TRP A 126 -13.62 3.66 12.27
N ALA A 127 -12.37 4.04 12.00
CA ALA A 127 -11.66 5.05 12.80
C ALA A 127 -12.41 6.39 12.79
N THR A 128 -12.84 6.84 11.61
CA THR A 128 -13.64 8.06 11.45
C THR A 128 -14.94 7.99 12.24
N ALA A 129 -15.68 6.88 12.12
CA ALA A 129 -16.94 6.67 12.84
C ALA A 129 -16.73 6.67 14.36
N LEU A 130 -15.69 6.00 14.86
CA LEU A 130 -15.34 5.98 16.28
C LEU A 130 -15.04 7.38 16.81
N PHE A 131 -14.19 8.16 16.12
CA PHE A 131 -13.89 9.53 16.53
C PHE A 131 -15.14 10.42 16.55
N GLY A 132 -16.02 10.28 15.55
CA GLY A 132 -17.31 10.98 15.51
C GLY A 132 -18.24 10.64 16.66
N VAL A 133 -18.38 9.35 17.00
CA VAL A 133 -19.19 8.89 18.14
C VAL A 133 -18.62 9.41 19.46
N PHE A 134 -17.31 9.29 19.68
CA PHE A 134 -16.67 9.83 20.89
C PHE A 134 -16.86 11.34 21.00
N LEU A 135 -16.72 12.08 19.90
CA LEU A 135 -16.97 13.51 19.87
C LEU A 135 -18.42 13.81 20.27
N ALA A 136 -19.40 13.13 19.69
CA ALA A 136 -20.82 13.30 20.02
C ALA A 136 -21.11 13.04 21.51
N VAL A 137 -20.56 11.97 22.08
CA VAL A 137 -20.70 11.65 23.52
C VAL A 137 -20.11 12.77 24.39
N THR A 138 -18.94 13.30 24.04
CA THR A 138 -18.33 14.40 24.81
C THR A 138 -19.12 15.71 24.71
N LEU A 139 -19.85 15.94 23.61
CA LEU A 139 -20.71 17.11 23.43
C LEU A 139 -21.98 16.98 24.27
N ILE A 140 -22.67 15.83 24.20
CA ILE A 140 -23.89 15.55 24.97
C ILE A 140 -23.60 15.51 26.48
N GLY A 141 -22.53 14.85 26.89
CA GLY A 141 -22.15 14.71 28.31
C GLY A 141 -21.60 15.98 28.95
N GLY A 142 -21.17 16.98 28.17
CA GLY A 142 -20.62 18.22 28.70
C GLY A 142 -21.57 19.42 28.67
N GLY A 143 -22.84 19.24 28.27
CA GLY A 143 -23.89 20.26 28.37
C GLY A 143 -24.63 20.27 29.72
N ARG A 144 -24.26 19.40 30.67
CA ARG A 144 -24.90 19.25 31.99
C ARG A 144 -24.14 19.94 33.14
N ARG A 145 -23.41 21.02 32.87
CA ARG A 145 -22.83 21.87 33.93
C ARG A 145 -23.11 23.32 33.65
#